data_AF-A0A8T5MYE9-F1
#
_entry.id   AF-A0A8T5MYE9-F1
#
_cell.length_a   1.000
_cell.length_b   1.000
_cell.length_c   1.000
_cell.angle_alpha   90.00
_cell.angle_beta   90.00
_cell.angle_gamma   90.00
#
_symmetry.space_group_name_H-M   'P 1'
#
loop_
_entity.id
_entity.type
_entity.pdbx_description
1 polymer ?
#
loop_
_entity_poly.entity_id
_entity_poly.type
_entity_poly.pdbx_seq_one_letter_code
_entity_poly.pdbx_strand_id
1 'polypeptide(L)'
;MRMKTKAFEILNIFKEPHSIEEVSFLIKIPYRKLYDNYIKYFYYKTKYLKRLSSGTYSLNEKGVMFVNLYNNSEMINTDIIKLSGKDITNKHISSYINRKYNVNFSDLALYTRLSRLRKHYKIDDRRENKLRLPRTFNSDLSGFMALLLADGYVSNSGQIAFYNKDMNFIRIFKNLASKLFDAKQFYLRRKENGTYEISFYSIVVKRYLEGYITSFRTEIDKKTNKRFNIIISKEIMEGSIKIKKDFIRCYTTADGGVCLSISYKKKGEYFEIQPFVFIACMHEQLKNQLIIILESLGFRPISDSKVIKLAKRDDILKYRNEIGFCKKCRISKHSTNWQGYTKNEILDLVIRIKSYKERKYKTKQEIVEHFRNLI
;
A
#
# COMPACT_ATOMS: atom_id res chain seq x y z
N MET A 1 4.06 -32.75 2.91
CA MET A 1 3.64 -33.02 1.51
C MET A 1 2.45 -33.97 1.42
N ARG A 2 2.42 -35.08 2.16
CA ARG A 2 1.34 -36.10 2.16
C ARG A 2 -0.10 -35.61 2.37
N MET A 3 -0.32 -34.56 3.18
CA MET A 3 -1.67 -34.02 3.42
C MET A 3 -2.31 -33.38 2.17
N LYS A 4 -1.51 -32.87 1.22
CA LYS A 4 -2.04 -32.22 0.02
C LYS A 4 -2.54 -33.23 -1.02
N THR A 5 -1.88 -34.39 -1.13
CA THR A 5 -2.26 -35.45 -2.07
C THR A 5 -3.59 -36.09 -1.69
N LYS A 6 -3.76 -36.48 -0.41
CA LYS A 6 -5.03 -37.05 0.08
C LYS A 6 -6.21 -36.08 0.01
N ALA A 7 -5.99 -34.82 0.36
CA ALA A 7 -7.03 -33.79 0.23
C ALA A 7 -7.52 -33.66 -1.23
N PHE A 8 -6.60 -33.78 -2.18
CA PHE A 8 -6.91 -33.72 -3.60
C PHE A 8 -7.66 -34.98 -4.09
N GLU A 9 -7.20 -36.18 -3.72
CA GLU A 9 -7.89 -37.45 -4.04
C GLU A 9 -9.35 -37.42 -3.59
N ILE A 10 -9.60 -36.95 -2.36
CA ILE A 10 -10.96 -36.81 -1.81
C ILE A 10 -11.80 -35.85 -2.64
N LEU A 11 -11.28 -34.67 -2.97
CA LEU A 11 -12.01 -33.70 -3.80
C LEU A 11 -12.29 -34.24 -5.20
N ASN A 12 -11.39 -35.05 -5.76
CA ASN A 12 -11.57 -35.63 -7.09
C ASN A 12 -12.70 -36.68 -7.13
N ILE A 13 -12.96 -37.39 -6.03
CA ILE A 13 -14.13 -38.28 -5.90
C ILE A 13 -15.42 -37.46 -5.94
N PHE A 14 -15.48 -36.36 -5.19
CA PHE A 14 -16.66 -35.47 -5.17
C PHE A 14 -16.94 -34.70 -6.48
N LYS A 15 -16.22 -34.98 -7.58
CA LYS A 15 -16.64 -34.53 -8.91
C LYS A 15 -18.06 -34.97 -9.22
N GLU A 16 -18.40 -36.19 -8.79
CA GLU A 16 -19.77 -36.70 -8.77
C GLU A 16 -20.37 -36.59 -7.37
N PRO A 17 -21.71 -36.56 -7.25
CA PRO A 17 -22.40 -36.66 -5.97
C PRO A 17 -22.01 -37.95 -5.23
N HIS A 18 -21.50 -37.81 -4.00
CA HIS A 18 -21.20 -38.95 -3.14
C HIS A 18 -21.57 -38.68 -1.68
N SER A 19 -21.97 -39.73 -0.96
CA SER A 19 -22.09 -39.68 0.50
C SER A 19 -20.70 -39.72 1.16
N ILE A 20 -20.58 -39.15 2.36
CA ILE A 20 -19.31 -39.21 3.11
C ILE A 20 -18.96 -40.67 3.43
N GLU A 21 -19.95 -41.53 3.66
CA GLU A 21 -19.81 -42.96 3.90
C GLU A 21 -19.19 -43.68 2.69
N GLU A 22 -19.70 -43.44 1.47
CA GLU A 22 -19.12 -43.97 0.23
C GLU A 22 -17.67 -43.52 0.07
N VAL A 23 -17.40 -42.22 0.24
CA VAL A 23 -16.04 -41.68 0.08
C VAL A 23 -15.12 -42.28 1.14
N SER A 24 -15.58 -42.41 2.40
CA SER A 24 -14.86 -43.05 3.51
C SER A 24 -14.45 -44.48 3.16
N PHE A 25 -15.36 -45.25 2.56
CA PHE A 25 -15.09 -46.61 2.07
C PHE A 25 -14.06 -46.62 0.94
N LEU A 26 -14.25 -45.79 -0.09
CA LEU A 26 -13.37 -45.72 -1.27
C LEU A 26 -11.91 -45.39 -0.92
N ILE A 27 -11.68 -44.44 -0.01
CA ILE A 27 -10.33 -43.98 0.35
C ILE A 27 -9.77 -44.64 1.61
N LYS A 28 -10.54 -45.53 2.25
CA LYS A 28 -10.19 -46.22 3.50
C LYS A 28 -9.81 -45.24 4.63
N ILE A 29 -10.59 -44.17 4.80
CA ILE A 29 -10.44 -43.22 5.93
C ILE A 29 -11.73 -43.29 6.76
N PRO A 30 -11.66 -43.54 8.09
CA PRO A 30 -12.86 -43.60 8.93
C PRO A 30 -13.74 -42.36 8.78
N TYR A 31 -15.06 -42.56 8.65
CA TYR A 31 -16.07 -41.52 8.44
C TYR A 31 -15.83 -40.26 9.28
N ARG A 32 -15.68 -40.43 10.61
CA ARG A 32 -15.48 -39.30 11.53
C ARG A 32 -14.22 -38.50 11.19
N LYS A 33 -13.13 -39.19 10.86
CA LYS A 33 -11.86 -38.57 10.47
C LYS A 33 -11.94 -37.89 9.11
N LEU A 34 -12.69 -38.45 8.16
CA LEU A 34 -12.96 -37.83 6.85
C LEU A 34 -13.77 -36.53 7.04
N TYR A 35 -14.85 -36.61 7.81
CA TYR A 35 -15.74 -35.48 8.06
C TYR A 35 -15.02 -34.32 8.77
N ASP A 36 -14.37 -34.60 9.89
CA ASP A 36 -13.76 -33.58 10.73
C ASP A 36 -12.57 -32.88 10.06
N ASN A 37 -11.73 -33.63 9.35
CA ASN A 37 -10.49 -33.08 8.79
C ASN A 37 -10.64 -32.52 7.38
N TYR A 38 -11.55 -33.08 6.58
CA TYR A 38 -11.65 -32.75 5.15
C TYR A 38 -12.97 -32.09 4.81
N ILE A 39 -14.11 -32.73 5.13
CA ILE A 39 -15.42 -32.22 4.68
C ILE A 39 -15.72 -30.86 5.32
N LYS A 40 -15.54 -30.72 6.64
CA LYS A 40 -15.71 -29.41 7.31
C LYS A 40 -14.81 -28.34 6.70
N TYR A 41 -13.56 -28.68 6.41
CA TYR A 41 -12.62 -27.76 5.79
C TYR A 41 -13.05 -27.36 4.36
N PHE A 42 -13.42 -28.33 3.53
CA PHE A 42 -13.82 -28.10 2.14
C PHE A 42 -15.15 -27.35 2.03
N TYR A 43 -16.10 -27.64 2.92
CA TYR A 43 -17.40 -27.01 2.90
C TYR A 43 -17.38 -25.61 3.54
N TYR A 44 -16.94 -25.49 4.79
CA TYR A 44 -17.01 -24.23 5.53
C TYR A 44 -15.87 -23.27 5.20
N LYS A 45 -14.63 -23.77 5.09
CA LYS A 45 -13.45 -22.90 4.99
C LYS A 45 -13.08 -22.58 3.55
N THR A 46 -12.98 -23.57 2.66
CA THR A 46 -12.61 -23.31 1.26
C THR A 46 -13.81 -23.09 0.35
N LYS A 47 -15.00 -23.55 0.75
CA LYS A 47 -16.22 -23.53 -0.05
C LYS A 47 -16.05 -24.21 -1.42
N TYR A 48 -15.46 -25.40 -1.43
CA TYR A 48 -15.30 -26.23 -2.63
C TYR A 48 -16.43 -27.23 -2.82
N LEU A 49 -17.09 -27.62 -1.73
CA LEU A 49 -18.23 -28.53 -1.78
C LEU A 49 -19.54 -27.74 -1.70
N LYS A 50 -20.57 -28.26 -2.35
CA LYS A 50 -21.98 -27.95 -2.10
C LYS A 50 -22.63 -29.19 -1.47
N ARG A 51 -23.51 -28.97 -0.49
CA ARG A 51 -24.31 -30.03 0.11
C ARG A 51 -25.55 -30.23 -0.75
N LEU A 52 -25.85 -31.47 -1.11
CA LEU A 52 -27.03 -31.84 -1.90
C LEU A 52 -28.14 -32.37 -1.00
N SER A 53 -27.78 -33.21 -0.03
CA SER A 53 -28.68 -33.77 0.98
C SER A 53 -27.91 -34.03 2.27
N SER A 54 -28.52 -34.71 3.25
CA SER A 54 -27.78 -35.09 4.45
C SER A 54 -26.67 -36.07 4.14
N GLY A 55 -25.44 -35.73 4.52
CA GLY A 55 -24.25 -36.55 4.27
C GLY A 55 -23.76 -36.59 2.81
N THR A 56 -24.49 -36.03 1.84
CA THR A 56 -24.12 -36.09 0.41
C THR A 56 -23.62 -34.74 -0.11
N TYR A 57 -22.46 -34.78 -0.78
CA TYR A 57 -21.78 -33.59 -1.29
C TYR A 57 -21.35 -33.79 -2.73
N SER A 58 -21.15 -32.67 -3.44
CA SER A 58 -20.46 -32.62 -4.72
C SER A 58 -19.61 -31.36 -4.80
N LEU A 59 -18.68 -31.29 -5.74
CA LEU A 59 -17.96 -30.06 -6.02
C LEU A 59 -18.92 -28.98 -6.54
N ASN A 60 -18.71 -27.74 -6.08
CA ASN A 60 -19.23 -26.57 -6.78
C ASN A 60 -18.22 -26.09 -7.84
N GLU A 61 -18.56 -25.05 -8.60
CA GLU A 61 -17.69 -24.51 -9.66
C GLU A 61 -16.27 -24.21 -9.17
N LYS A 62 -16.13 -23.61 -7.99
CA LYS A 62 -14.83 -23.29 -7.38
C LYS A 62 -14.03 -24.56 -7.08
N GLY A 63 -14.69 -25.59 -6.57
CA GLY A 63 -14.10 -26.91 -6.32
C GLY A 63 -13.62 -27.58 -7.61
N VAL A 64 -14.46 -27.58 -8.66
CA VAL A 64 -14.12 -28.12 -9.99
C VAL A 64 -12.88 -27.41 -10.56
N MET A 65 -12.86 -26.08 -10.54
CA MET A 65 -11.72 -25.29 -11.01
C MET A 65 -10.43 -25.59 -10.23
N PHE A 66 -10.52 -25.77 -8.90
CA PHE A 66 -9.36 -26.15 -8.08
C PHE A 66 -8.82 -27.53 -8.48
N VAL A 67 -9.72 -28.50 -8.67
CA VAL A 67 -9.34 -29.86 -9.06
C VAL A 67 -8.71 -29.89 -10.45
N ASN A 68 -9.29 -29.16 -11.42
CA ASN A 68 -8.73 -29.00 -12.76
C ASN A 68 -7.32 -28.36 -12.72
N LEU A 69 -7.12 -27.35 -11.88
CA LEU A 69 -5.82 -26.68 -11.74
C LEU A 69 -4.73 -27.64 -11.24
N TYR A 70 -5.09 -28.56 -10.34
CA TYR A 70 -4.15 -29.55 -9.80
C TYR A 70 -3.89 -30.68 -10.79
N ASN A 71 -4.92 -31.24 -11.42
CA ASN A 71 -4.78 -32.29 -12.46
C ASN A 71 -3.90 -31.83 -13.63
N ASN A 72 -4.07 -30.58 -14.05
CA ASN A 72 -3.33 -30.03 -15.18
C ASN A 72 -2.05 -29.30 -14.75
N SER A 73 -1.58 -29.49 -13.51
CA SER A 73 -0.50 -28.71 -12.92
C SER A 73 0.80 -28.72 -13.76
N GLU A 74 1.18 -29.87 -14.28
CA GLU A 74 2.38 -30.02 -15.11
C GLU A 74 2.18 -29.44 -16.51
N MET A 75 1.06 -29.76 -17.17
CA MET A 75 0.73 -29.22 -18.50
C MET A 75 0.63 -27.70 -18.48
N ILE A 76 0.04 -27.13 -17.42
CA ILE A 76 0.00 -25.69 -17.17
C ILE A 76 1.41 -25.12 -17.03
N ASN A 77 2.32 -25.79 -16.31
CA ASN A 77 3.71 -25.33 -16.23
C ASN A 77 4.38 -25.33 -17.60
N THR A 78 4.21 -26.40 -18.38
CA THR A 78 4.77 -26.52 -19.74
C THR A 78 4.25 -25.42 -20.65
N ASP A 79 2.94 -25.17 -20.65
CA ASP A 79 2.35 -24.09 -21.42
C ASP A 79 2.81 -22.73 -20.94
N ILE A 80 2.89 -22.49 -19.62
CA ILE A 80 3.44 -21.26 -19.07
C ILE A 80 4.86 -21.04 -19.58
N ILE A 81 5.75 -22.04 -19.54
CA ILE A 81 7.13 -21.94 -20.02
C ILE A 81 7.15 -21.61 -21.51
N LYS A 82 6.42 -22.38 -22.33
CA LYS A 82 6.34 -22.22 -23.79
C LYS A 82 5.81 -20.85 -24.18
N LEU A 83 4.72 -20.43 -23.54
CA LEU A 83 4.11 -19.14 -23.76
C LEU A 83 4.99 -18.01 -23.24
N SER A 84 5.79 -18.27 -22.20
CA SER A 84 6.64 -17.25 -21.59
C SER A 84 7.74 -16.75 -22.51
N GLY A 85 8.24 -17.60 -23.41
CA GLY A 85 9.21 -17.24 -24.44
C GLY A 85 8.63 -16.47 -25.64
N LYS A 86 7.32 -16.19 -25.66
CA LYS A 86 6.66 -15.40 -26.72
C LYS A 86 6.44 -13.95 -26.28
N ASP A 87 6.30 -13.03 -27.22
CA ASP A 87 5.94 -11.63 -26.94
C ASP A 87 4.43 -11.47 -26.68
N ILE A 88 3.95 -12.01 -25.56
CA ILE A 88 2.55 -11.96 -25.13
C ILE A 88 2.45 -11.56 -23.66
N THR A 89 1.43 -10.78 -23.30
CA THR A 89 1.24 -10.35 -21.90
C THR A 89 0.84 -11.49 -20.95
N ASN A 90 1.02 -11.28 -19.64
CA ASN A 90 0.56 -12.22 -18.61
C ASN A 90 -0.96 -12.44 -18.66
N LYS A 91 -1.73 -11.39 -18.95
CA LYS A 91 -3.18 -11.51 -19.13
C LYS A 91 -3.53 -12.48 -20.25
N HIS A 92 -2.77 -12.48 -21.35
CA HIS A 92 -2.96 -13.45 -22.43
C HIS A 92 -2.63 -14.88 -21.98
N ILE A 93 -1.53 -15.08 -21.23
CA ILE A 93 -1.21 -16.40 -20.65
C ILE A 93 -2.31 -16.86 -19.70
N SER A 94 -2.70 -16.04 -18.72
CA SER A 94 -3.77 -16.38 -17.76
C SER A 94 -5.07 -16.73 -18.50
N SER A 95 -5.44 -15.95 -19.53
CA SER A 95 -6.64 -16.21 -20.33
C SER A 95 -6.54 -17.51 -21.13
N TYR A 96 -5.38 -17.80 -21.71
CA TYR A 96 -5.12 -19.07 -22.41
C TYR A 96 -5.22 -20.26 -21.45
N ILE A 97 -4.58 -20.18 -20.28
CA ILE A 97 -4.60 -21.24 -19.27
C ILE A 97 -6.03 -21.45 -18.76
N ASN A 98 -6.77 -20.39 -18.46
CA ASN A 98 -8.15 -20.46 -18.00
C ASN A 98 -9.06 -21.15 -19.02
N ARG A 99 -8.92 -20.77 -20.31
CA ARG A 99 -9.71 -21.36 -21.40
C ARG A 99 -9.34 -22.82 -21.66
N LYS A 100 -8.05 -23.13 -21.77
CA LYS A 100 -7.56 -24.47 -22.14
C LYS A 100 -7.83 -25.50 -21.06
N TYR A 101 -7.69 -25.12 -19.79
CA TYR A 101 -7.77 -26.06 -18.67
C TYR A 101 -9.04 -25.93 -17.83
N ASN A 102 -9.93 -24.99 -18.18
CA ASN A 102 -11.14 -24.69 -17.43
C ASN A 102 -10.87 -24.47 -15.93
N VAL A 103 -10.01 -23.48 -15.65
CA VAL A 103 -9.53 -23.12 -14.30
C VAL A 103 -9.72 -21.64 -14.04
N ASN A 104 -9.68 -21.24 -12.76
CA ASN A 104 -9.56 -19.84 -12.36
C ASN A 104 -8.12 -19.55 -11.93
N PHE A 105 -7.28 -19.31 -12.93
CA PHE A 105 -5.89 -18.93 -12.80
C PHE A 105 -5.77 -17.41 -12.87
N SER A 106 -5.61 -16.79 -11.70
CA SER A 106 -5.41 -15.34 -11.60
C SER A 106 -4.01 -14.92 -12.02
N ASP A 107 -3.83 -13.65 -12.38
CA ASP A 107 -2.51 -13.11 -12.69
C ASP A 107 -1.54 -13.30 -11.50
N LEU A 108 -2.00 -13.16 -10.26
CA LEU A 108 -1.19 -13.44 -9.06
C LEU A 108 -0.76 -14.91 -8.96
N ALA A 109 -1.65 -15.85 -9.32
CA ALA A 109 -1.31 -17.27 -9.37
C ALA A 109 -0.27 -17.55 -10.46
N LEU A 110 -0.43 -16.94 -11.65
CA LEU A 110 0.55 -16.99 -12.73
C LEU A 110 1.91 -16.44 -12.28
N TYR A 111 1.95 -15.27 -11.62
CA TYR A 111 3.17 -14.67 -11.10
C TYR A 111 3.89 -15.59 -10.11
N THR A 112 3.16 -16.12 -9.13
CA THR A 112 3.73 -17.02 -8.12
C THR A 112 4.33 -18.25 -8.78
N ARG A 113 3.67 -18.77 -9.82
CA ARG A 113 4.10 -19.95 -10.56
C ARG A 113 5.31 -19.68 -11.44
N LEU A 114 5.28 -18.59 -12.23
CA LEU A 114 6.43 -18.08 -13.00
C LEU A 114 7.66 -17.88 -12.12
N SER A 115 7.50 -17.26 -10.93
CA SER A 115 8.62 -17.05 -10.01
C SER A 115 9.27 -18.34 -9.53
N ARG A 116 8.52 -19.45 -9.43
CA ARG A 116 9.08 -20.77 -9.09
C ARG A 116 9.78 -21.38 -10.30
N LEU A 117 9.13 -21.33 -11.47
CA LEU A 117 9.67 -21.88 -12.71
C LEU A 117 10.98 -21.19 -13.11
N ARG A 118 11.11 -19.87 -12.90
CA ARG A 118 12.35 -19.12 -13.16
C ARG A 118 13.59 -19.62 -12.43
N LYS A 119 13.43 -20.31 -11.29
CA LYS A 119 14.58 -20.90 -10.59
C LYS A 119 15.19 -22.07 -11.36
N HIS A 120 14.42 -22.70 -12.24
CA HIS A 120 14.78 -23.92 -12.94
C HIS A 120 14.85 -23.72 -14.46
N TYR A 121 14.22 -22.66 -14.99
CA TYR A 121 14.12 -22.38 -16.42
C TYR A 121 14.53 -20.92 -16.68
N LYS A 122 15.25 -20.69 -17.80
CA LYS A 122 15.63 -19.35 -18.28
C LYS A 122 14.42 -18.60 -18.84
N ILE A 123 13.50 -18.18 -17.96
CA ILE A 123 12.30 -17.41 -18.30
C ILE A 123 12.54 -15.96 -17.92
N ASP A 124 12.53 -15.06 -18.90
CA ASP A 124 12.71 -13.62 -18.67
C ASP A 124 11.65 -13.06 -17.69
N ASP A 125 12.04 -12.02 -16.93
CA ASP A 125 11.05 -11.36 -16.09
C ASP A 125 10.08 -10.56 -16.95
N ARG A 126 8.90 -11.10 -17.22
CA ARG A 126 7.82 -10.40 -17.93
C ARG A 126 7.31 -9.12 -17.23
N ARG A 127 7.76 -8.83 -15.99
CA ARG A 127 7.62 -7.51 -15.34
C ARG A 127 8.74 -6.54 -15.71
N GLU A 128 9.67 -6.94 -16.57
CA GLU A 128 10.50 -6.07 -17.41
C GLU A 128 9.68 -5.47 -18.54
N ASN A 129 8.39 -5.20 -18.29
CA ASN A 129 7.62 -4.24 -19.07
C ASN A 129 8.57 -3.09 -19.45
N LYS A 130 8.62 -2.76 -20.74
CA LYS A 130 9.36 -1.63 -21.32
C LYS A 130 8.79 -0.30 -20.81
N LEU A 131 8.56 -0.17 -19.50
CA LEU A 131 8.27 1.08 -18.85
C LEU A 131 9.50 1.96 -19.04
N ARG A 132 9.25 3.19 -19.46
CA ARG A 132 10.31 4.16 -19.69
C ARG A 132 10.88 4.56 -18.34
N LEU A 133 12.18 4.42 -18.13
CA LEU A 133 12.81 5.01 -16.96
C LEU A 133 13.12 6.49 -17.23
N PRO A 134 12.93 7.39 -16.25
CA PRO A 134 13.43 8.76 -16.36
C PRO A 134 14.94 8.76 -16.62
N ARG A 135 15.39 9.53 -17.61
CA ARG A 135 16.83 9.68 -17.92
C ARG A 135 17.57 10.52 -16.89
N THR A 136 16.85 11.41 -16.21
CA THR A 136 17.40 12.36 -15.25
C THR A 136 16.57 12.35 -13.98
N PHE A 137 17.23 12.49 -12.84
CA PHE A 137 16.55 12.68 -11.57
C PHE A 137 15.85 14.05 -11.55
N ASN A 138 14.56 14.09 -11.22
CA ASN A 138 13.77 15.32 -11.23
C ASN A 138 12.81 15.38 -10.04
N SER A 139 12.10 16.51 -9.91
CA SER A 139 11.26 16.77 -8.75
C SER A 139 10.00 15.89 -8.71
N ASP A 140 9.47 15.45 -9.86
CA ASP A 140 8.36 14.48 -9.91
C ASP A 140 8.79 13.12 -9.34
N LEU A 141 9.99 12.64 -9.72
CA LEU A 141 10.55 11.39 -9.21
C LEU A 141 10.79 11.46 -7.70
N SER A 142 11.31 12.59 -7.23
CA SER A 142 11.50 12.86 -5.81
C SER A 142 10.17 12.83 -5.03
N GLY A 143 9.14 13.51 -5.55
CA GLY A 143 7.79 13.48 -4.96
C GLY A 143 7.17 12.08 -4.97
N PHE A 144 7.36 11.32 -6.06
CA PHE A 144 6.89 9.94 -6.16
C PHE A 144 7.55 9.03 -5.12
N MET A 145 8.86 9.15 -4.93
CA MET A 145 9.61 8.41 -3.91
C MET A 145 9.18 8.78 -2.49
N ALA A 146 8.91 10.06 -2.23
CA ALA A 146 8.39 10.52 -0.94
C ALA A 146 7.02 9.91 -0.61
N LEU A 147 6.12 9.80 -1.59
CA LEU A 147 4.83 9.11 -1.39
C LEU A 147 5.03 7.63 -1.06
N LEU A 148 5.96 6.95 -1.75
CA LEU A 148 6.27 5.56 -1.47
C LEU A 148 6.87 5.35 -0.09
N LEU A 149 7.73 6.26 0.37
CA LEU A 149 8.37 6.18 1.67
C LEU A 149 7.40 6.39 2.84
N ALA A 150 6.43 7.29 2.68
CA ALA A 150 5.44 7.58 3.72
C ALA A 150 4.37 6.49 3.81
N ASP A 151 3.61 6.28 2.74
CA ASP A 151 2.34 5.53 2.75
C ASP A 151 2.32 4.44 1.67
N GLY A 152 3.47 4.14 1.05
CA GLY A 152 3.59 3.13 0.01
C GLY A 152 4.52 1.99 0.37
N TYR A 153 4.79 1.15 -0.63
CA TYR A 153 5.83 0.14 -0.54
C TYR A 153 6.25 -0.33 -1.93
N VAL A 154 7.47 -0.84 -1.99
CA VAL A 154 8.02 -1.57 -3.12
C VAL A 154 8.30 -3.00 -2.67
N SER A 155 7.65 -3.97 -3.29
CA SER A 155 7.76 -5.37 -2.89
C SER A 155 8.91 -6.08 -3.62
N ASN A 156 9.34 -7.22 -3.07
CA ASN A 156 10.27 -8.13 -3.76
C ASN A 156 9.73 -8.66 -5.09
N SER A 157 8.40 -8.70 -5.26
CA SER A 157 7.76 -9.10 -6.51
C SER A 157 7.65 -7.95 -7.52
N GLY A 158 8.30 -6.80 -7.27
CA GLY A 158 8.22 -5.64 -8.14
C GLY A 158 6.83 -5.03 -8.15
N GLN A 159 6.03 -5.21 -7.09
CA GLN A 159 4.81 -4.42 -6.89
C GLN A 159 5.23 -3.06 -6.34
N ILE A 160 4.86 -1.99 -7.04
CA ILE A 160 4.97 -0.62 -6.54
C ILE A 160 3.56 -0.17 -6.19
N ALA A 161 3.33 0.17 -4.94
CA ALA A 161 1.99 0.45 -4.45
C ALA A 161 1.96 1.57 -3.43
N PHE A 162 0.80 2.21 -3.34
CA PHE A 162 0.55 3.33 -2.46
C PHE A 162 -0.85 3.23 -1.84
N TYR A 163 -0.93 3.58 -0.56
CA TYR A 163 -2.14 3.45 0.24
C TYR A 163 -2.60 4.81 0.74
N ASN A 164 -3.87 5.14 0.56
CA ASN A 164 -4.44 6.31 1.24
C ASN A 164 -5.97 6.23 1.32
N LYS A 165 -6.56 6.93 2.29
CA LYS A 165 -8.02 7.07 2.40
C LYS A 165 -8.56 8.16 1.48
N ASP A 166 -7.74 9.14 1.11
CA ASP A 166 -8.12 10.23 0.20
C ASP A 166 -7.77 9.86 -1.25
N MET A 167 -8.80 9.76 -2.09
CA MET A 167 -8.66 9.45 -3.51
C MET A 167 -7.86 10.48 -4.30
N ASN A 168 -7.72 11.72 -3.80
CA ASN A 168 -6.85 12.69 -4.45
C ASN A 168 -5.38 12.30 -4.36
N PHE A 169 -4.95 11.68 -3.26
CA PHE A 169 -3.59 11.15 -3.14
C PHE A 169 -3.36 9.98 -4.09
N ILE A 170 -4.34 9.08 -4.20
CA ILE A 170 -4.32 7.96 -5.14
C ILE A 170 -4.15 8.48 -6.58
N ARG A 171 -4.85 9.56 -6.95
CA ARG A 171 -4.72 10.21 -8.25
C ARG A 171 -3.35 10.85 -8.46
N ILE A 172 -2.80 11.55 -7.47
CA ILE A 172 -1.45 12.13 -7.54
C ILE A 172 -0.41 11.03 -7.81
N PHE A 173 -0.46 9.95 -7.02
CA PHE A 173 0.43 8.81 -7.21
C PHE A 173 0.29 8.20 -8.61
N LYS A 174 -0.95 7.95 -9.07
CA LYS A 174 -1.22 7.42 -10.42
C LYS A 174 -0.63 8.31 -11.51
N ASN A 175 -0.83 9.62 -11.41
CA ASN A 175 -0.37 10.59 -12.39
C ASN A 175 1.16 10.65 -12.45
N LEU A 176 1.83 10.65 -11.28
CA LEU A 176 3.29 10.59 -11.21
C LEU A 176 3.82 9.28 -11.81
N ALA A 177 3.24 8.13 -11.45
CA ALA A 177 3.65 6.84 -12.01
C ALA A 177 3.47 6.79 -13.54
N SER A 178 2.34 7.30 -14.05
CA SER A 178 2.06 7.36 -15.49
C SER A 178 3.05 8.28 -16.20
N LYS A 179 3.33 9.46 -15.63
CA LYS A 179 4.25 10.45 -16.21
C LYS A 179 5.70 9.97 -16.22
N LEU A 180 6.15 9.39 -15.10
CA LEU A 180 7.55 8.98 -14.92
C LEU A 180 7.87 7.68 -15.66
N PHE A 181 6.94 6.73 -15.66
CA PHE A 181 7.22 5.35 -16.09
C PHE A 181 6.42 4.90 -17.31
N ASP A 182 5.54 5.74 -17.86
CA ASP A 182 4.50 5.33 -18.83
C ASP A 182 3.66 4.15 -18.31
N ALA A 183 3.44 4.12 -16.98
CA ALA A 183 2.60 3.09 -16.37
C ALA A 183 1.13 3.31 -16.79
N LYS A 184 0.59 2.38 -17.59
CA LYS A 184 -0.80 2.45 -18.09
C LYS A 184 -1.77 1.55 -17.32
N GLN A 185 -1.26 0.45 -16.78
CA GLN A 185 -2.06 -0.55 -16.08
C GLN A 185 -1.86 -0.43 -14.57
N PHE A 186 -2.95 -0.14 -13.87
CA PHE A 186 -2.99 -0.04 -12.42
C PHE A 186 -4.06 -0.96 -11.86
N TYR A 187 -3.78 -1.52 -10.69
CA TYR A 187 -4.72 -2.26 -9.87
C TYR A 187 -5.19 -1.34 -8.75
N LEU A 188 -6.48 -1.04 -8.71
CA LEU A 188 -7.10 -0.27 -7.63
C LEU A 188 -7.97 -1.21 -6.78
N ARG A 189 -7.72 -1.23 -5.48
CA ARG A 189 -8.47 -2.03 -4.51
C ARG A 189 -8.88 -1.17 -3.33
N ARG A 190 -10.12 -1.32 -2.86
CA ARG A 190 -10.57 -0.77 -1.57
C ARG A 190 -10.43 -1.86 -0.49
N LYS A 191 -9.76 -1.54 0.61
CA LYS A 191 -9.63 -2.41 1.78
C LYS A 191 -10.83 -2.24 2.71
N GLU A 192 -11.05 -3.22 3.59
CA GLU A 192 -12.17 -3.24 4.55
C GLU A 192 -12.17 -2.01 5.49
N ASN A 193 -10.98 -1.52 5.86
CA ASN A 193 -10.82 -0.32 6.68
C ASN A 193 -11.10 1.01 5.92
N GLY A 194 -11.54 0.93 4.66
CA GLY A 194 -11.84 2.07 3.80
C GLY A 194 -10.64 2.70 3.10
N THR A 195 -9.42 2.21 3.33
CA THR A 195 -8.21 2.66 2.63
C THR A 195 -8.19 2.14 1.19
N TYR A 196 -7.79 2.97 0.24
CA TYR A 196 -7.55 2.58 -1.14
C TYR A 196 -6.09 2.17 -1.32
N GLU A 197 -5.86 1.13 -2.10
CA GLU A 197 -4.56 0.68 -2.59
C GLU A 197 -4.55 0.85 -4.10
N ILE A 198 -3.58 1.60 -4.61
CA ILE A 198 -3.25 1.60 -6.04
C ILE A 198 -1.88 0.99 -6.23
N SER A 199 -1.75 0.11 -7.23
CA SER A 199 -0.46 -0.51 -7.53
C SER A 199 -0.25 -0.80 -9.01
N PHE A 200 1.02 -0.92 -9.39
CA PHE A 200 1.46 -1.45 -10.68
C PHE A 200 2.67 -2.35 -10.46
N TYR A 201 3.03 -3.16 -11.47
CA TYR A 201 4.11 -4.14 -11.34
C TYR A 201 5.23 -3.86 -12.34
N SER A 202 6.45 -3.68 -11.84
CA SER A 202 7.68 -3.64 -12.65
C SER A 202 8.93 -3.91 -11.80
N ILE A 203 9.73 -4.90 -12.20
CA ILE A 203 11.04 -5.15 -11.57
C ILE A 203 12.04 -4.06 -11.95
N VAL A 204 11.96 -3.56 -13.18
CA VAL A 204 12.86 -2.52 -13.68
C VAL A 204 12.67 -1.23 -12.88
N VAL A 205 11.42 -0.79 -12.69
CA VAL A 205 11.11 0.37 -11.86
C VAL A 205 11.51 0.13 -10.40
N LYS A 206 11.25 -1.07 -9.85
CA LYS A 206 11.74 -1.42 -8.49
C LYS A 206 13.25 -1.19 -8.36
N ARG A 207 14.05 -1.81 -9.23
CA ARG A 207 15.52 -1.72 -9.18
C ARG A 207 15.98 -0.27 -9.36
N TYR A 208 15.33 0.46 -10.27
CA TYR A 208 15.59 1.88 -10.47
C TYR A 208 15.34 2.69 -9.20
N LEU A 209 14.21 2.49 -8.52
CA LEU A 209 13.87 3.17 -7.27
C LEU A 209 14.81 2.78 -6.12
N GLU A 210 15.16 1.49 -6.02
CA GLU A 210 16.10 0.96 -5.02
C GLU A 210 17.53 1.49 -5.21
N GLY A 211 17.87 1.97 -6.40
CA GLY A 211 19.12 2.70 -6.65
C GLY A 211 19.20 4.05 -5.94
N TYR A 212 18.06 4.66 -5.59
CA TYR A 212 17.99 5.96 -4.93
C TYR A 212 17.59 5.88 -3.45
N ILE A 213 16.83 4.86 -3.05
CA ILE A 213 16.43 4.64 -1.66
C ILE A 213 16.57 3.15 -1.35
N THR A 214 17.38 2.82 -0.35
CA THR A 214 17.73 1.43 -0.03
C THR A 214 16.53 0.56 0.34
N SER A 215 15.50 1.15 0.92
CA SER A 215 14.27 0.46 1.29
C SER A 215 13.10 1.44 1.42
N PHE A 216 11.95 1.04 0.88
CA PHE A 216 10.67 1.72 1.09
C PHE A 216 9.84 1.11 2.23
N ARG A 217 10.45 0.21 3.01
CA ARG A 217 9.79 -0.44 4.15
C ARG A 217 10.23 0.21 5.45
N THR A 218 9.30 0.93 6.08
CA THR A 218 9.52 1.65 7.35
C THR A 218 9.19 0.81 8.59
N GLU A 219 8.48 -0.30 8.42
CA GLU A 219 8.11 -1.23 9.48
C GLU A 219 9.27 -2.08 9.98
N ILE A 220 9.15 -2.57 11.22
CA ILE A 220 10.07 -3.55 11.80
C ILE A 220 9.93 -4.88 11.04
N ASP A 221 11.06 -5.51 10.71
CA ASP A 221 11.07 -6.88 10.26
C ASP A 221 10.67 -7.81 11.40
N LYS A 222 9.49 -8.41 11.31
CA LYS A 222 8.95 -9.33 12.32
C LYS A 222 9.85 -10.54 12.61
N LYS A 223 10.74 -10.91 11.68
CA LYS A 223 11.66 -12.05 11.89
C LYS A 223 12.88 -11.68 12.71
N THR A 224 13.43 -10.49 12.46
CA THR A 224 14.70 -10.05 13.07
C THR A 224 14.49 -9.05 14.20
N ASN A 225 13.27 -8.54 14.35
CA ASN A 225 12.90 -7.43 15.23
C ASN A 225 13.73 -6.15 14.99
N LYS A 226 14.30 -6.01 13.78
CA LYS A 226 15.11 -4.84 13.37
C LYS A 226 14.36 -4.01 12.32
N ARG A 227 14.57 -2.70 12.32
CA ARG A 227 14.12 -1.83 11.23
C ARG A 227 15.02 -1.99 10.02
N PHE A 228 14.45 -1.79 8.83
CA PHE A 228 15.24 -1.74 7.61
C PHE A 228 16.09 -0.47 7.60
N ASN A 229 17.31 -0.57 7.09
CA ASN A 229 18.14 0.61 6.87
C ASN A 229 17.55 1.43 5.70
N ILE A 230 17.15 2.68 5.96
CA ILE A 230 16.58 3.59 4.96
C ILE A 230 17.58 4.73 4.75
N ILE A 231 18.25 4.72 3.59
CA ILE A 231 19.15 5.77 3.16
C ILE A 231 18.53 6.43 1.93
N ILE A 232 18.31 7.75 2.04
CA ILE A 232 17.92 8.62 0.94
C ILE A 232 19.19 9.01 0.18
N SER A 233 19.20 8.82 -1.13
CA SER A 233 20.33 9.14 -1.99
C SER A 233 20.69 10.63 -2.02
N LYS A 234 21.93 10.90 -2.43
CA LYS A 234 22.47 12.26 -2.58
C LYS A 234 21.67 13.10 -3.59
N GLU A 235 21.10 12.49 -4.61
CA GLU A 235 20.25 13.16 -5.59
C GLU A 235 19.05 13.87 -4.95
N ILE A 236 18.57 13.37 -3.80
CA ILE A 236 17.53 14.03 -2.99
C ILE A 236 18.16 14.92 -1.92
N MET A 237 19.12 14.39 -1.15
CA MET A 237 19.73 15.09 0.00
C MET A 237 20.46 16.38 -0.41
N GLU A 238 21.22 16.31 -1.50
CA GLU A 238 22.07 17.36 -2.06
C GLU A 238 21.46 17.95 -3.36
N GLY A 239 20.28 17.46 -3.77
CA GLY A 239 19.60 17.90 -4.98
C GLY A 239 19.18 19.37 -4.98
N SER A 240 18.67 19.83 -6.12
CA SER A 240 18.17 21.21 -6.25
C SER A 240 17.11 21.55 -5.19
N ILE A 241 16.96 22.84 -4.88
CA ILE A 241 15.91 23.34 -3.97
C ILE A 241 14.52 22.81 -4.38
N LYS A 242 14.24 22.73 -5.69
CA LYS A 242 12.97 22.19 -6.21
C LYS A 242 12.77 20.72 -5.88
N ILE A 243 13.80 19.89 -6.02
CA ILE A 243 13.77 18.47 -5.65
C ILE A 243 13.44 18.31 -4.17
N LYS A 244 14.17 19.01 -3.30
CA LYS A 244 13.97 18.94 -1.85
C LYS A 244 12.58 19.42 -1.43
N LYS A 245 12.09 20.51 -2.02
CA LYS A 245 10.73 21.02 -1.76
C LYS A 245 9.64 20.04 -2.19
N ASP A 246 9.76 19.41 -3.36
CA ASP A 246 8.79 18.41 -3.82
C ASP A 246 8.82 17.12 -2.99
N PHE A 247 10.01 16.70 -2.54
CA PHE A 247 10.16 15.60 -1.60
C PHE A 247 9.41 15.86 -0.30
N ILE A 248 9.72 16.98 0.37
CA ILE A 248 9.07 17.37 1.63
C ILE A 248 7.57 17.60 1.44
N ARG A 249 7.14 18.27 0.36
CA ARG A 249 5.73 18.47 0.04
C ARG A 249 4.98 17.14 0.02
N CYS A 250 5.47 16.16 -0.74
CA CYS A 250 4.79 14.88 -0.89
C CYS A 250 4.84 14.06 0.41
N TYR A 251 6.00 14.01 1.08
CA TYR A 251 6.17 13.28 2.34
C TYR A 251 5.25 13.83 3.43
N THR A 252 5.32 15.14 3.70
CA THR A 252 4.51 15.82 4.72
C THR A 252 3.02 15.79 4.36
N THR A 253 2.68 15.71 3.08
CA THR A 253 1.28 15.52 2.68
C THR A 253 0.78 14.13 3.03
N ALA A 254 1.57 13.07 2.88
CA ALA A 254 1.17 11.71 3.26
C ALA A 254 1.23 11.49 4.77
N ASP A 255 2.42 11.65 5.36
CA ASP A 255 2.72 11.30 6.76
C ASP A 255 2.80 12.51 7.70
N GLY A 256 2.24 13.65 7.30
CA GLY A 256 2.26 14.86 8.09
C GLY A 256 0.95 15.63 8.06
N GLY A 257 0.99 16.85 8.54
CA GLY A 257 -0.17 17.72 8.55
C GLY A 257 0.09 19.06 9.19
N VAL A 258 -0.98 19.83 9.31
CA VAL A 258 -1.02 21.04 10.11
C VAL A 258 -1.83 20.75 11.36
N CYS A 259 -1.30 21.14 12.51
CA CYS A 259 -1.95 21.01 13.79
C CYS A 259 -2.27 22.39 14.34
N LEU A 260 -3.48 22.52 14.90
CA LEU A 260 -3.88 23.65 15.71
C LEU A 260 -4.24 23.12 17.10
N SER A 261 -3.24 23.04 17.98
CA SER A 261 -3.45 22.59 19.35
C SER A 261 -4.07 23.73 20.16
N ILE A 262 -5.15 23.45 20.88
CA ILE A 262 -5.84 24.42 21.74
C ILE A 262 -5.88 23.82 23.15
N SER A 263 -5.23 24.48 24.10
CA SER A 263 -5.14 24.03 25.49
C SER A 263 -5.52 25.16 26.45
N TYR A 264 -6.33 24.85 27.46
CA TYR A 264 -6.67 25.83 28.50
C TYR A 264 -5.54 25.94 29.53
N LYS A 265 -5.09 27.16 29.81
CA LYS A 265 -4.13 27.47 30.86
C LYS A 265 -4.87 28.02 32.06
N LYS A 266 -4.94 27.21 33.12
CA LYS A 266 -5.49 27.62 34.42
C LYS A 266 -4.77 28.86 34.95
N LYS A 267 -3.44 28.87 34.86
CA LYS A 267 -2.62 30.03 35.25
C LYS A 267 -2.80 31.15 34.22
N GLY A 268 -3.59 32.16 34.59
CA GLY A 268 -3.90 33.33 33.76
C GLY A 268 -5.18 33.21 32.92
N GLU A 269 -5.94 32.12 33.11
CA GLU A 269 -7.29 31.90 32.55
C GLU A 269 -7.42 32.24 31.06
N TYR A 270 -6.67 31.53 30.22
CA TYR A 270 -6.70 31.75 28.77
C TYR A 270 -6.53 30.44 28.01
N PHE A 271 -6.98 30.42 26.75
CA PHE A 271 -6.66 29.35 25.82
C PHE A 271 -5.35 29.66 25.10
N GLU A 272 -4.38 28.76 25.20
CA GLU A 272 -3.16 28.77 24.41
C GLU A 272 -3.40 28.01 23.11
N ILE A 273 -3.10 28.66 21.99
CA ILE A 273 -3.19 28.11 20.64
C ILE A 273 -1.78 27.91 20.12
N GLN A 274 -1.42 26.66 19.82
CA GLN A 274 -0.10 26.29 19.34
C GLN A 274 -0.22 25.71 17.93
N PRO A 275 -0.06 26.54 16.90
CA PRO A 275 -0.02 26.06 15.53
C PRO A 275 1.35 25.45 15.20
N PHE A 276 1.36 24.37 14.44
CA PHE A 276 2.60 23.84 13.86
C PHE A 276 2.31 22.96 12.65
N VAL A 277 3.24 22.92 11.70
CA VAL A 277 3.30 21.86 10.69
C VAL A 277 4.08 20.70 11.27
N PHE A 278 3.65 19.46 11.04
CA PHE A 278 4.36 18.27 11.52
C PHE A 278 4.55 17.22 10.44
N ILE A 279 5.59 16.41 10.62
CA ILE A 279 5.87 15.18 9.88
C ILE A 279 5.97 14.06 10.91
N ALA A 280 5.13 13.04 10.81
CA ALA A 280 5.24 11.83 11.61
C ALA A 280 6.32 10.92 11.00
N CYS A 281 7.28 10.52 11.82
CA CYS A 281 8.33 9.59 11.41
C CYS A 281 8.94 8.91 12.64
N MET A 282 8.55 7.67 12.89
CA MET A 282 9.09 6.84 13.97
C MET A 282 10.45 6.24 13.63
N HIS A 283 10.85 6.26 12.35
CA HIS A 283 12.11 5.70 11.90
C HIS A 283 13.22 6.73 12.09
N GLU A 284 14.06 6.55 13.11
CA GLU A 284 15.06 7.54 13.55
C GLU A 284 16.00 8.01 12.43
N GLN A 285 16.58 7.08 11.67
CA GLN A 285 17.48 7.43 10.58
C GLN A 285 16.79 8.23 9.46
N LEU A 286 15.55 7.89 9.10
CA LEU A 286 14.78 8.63 8.11
C LEU A 286 14.40 10.01 8.66
N LYS A 287 14.02 10.08 9.94
CA LYS A 287 13.72 11.33 10.65
C LYS A 287 14.92 12.28 10.60
N ASN A 288 16.13 11.80 10.88
CA ASN A 288 17.35 12.61 10.83
C ASN A 288 17.63 13.11 9.41
N GLN A 289 17.44 12.29 8.38
CA GLN A 289 17.58 12.72 6.99
C GLN A 289 16.53 13.77 6.59
N LEU A 290 15.28 13.63 7.04
CA LEU A 290 14.23 14.64 6.83
C LEU A 290 14.56 15.97 7.52
N ILE A 291 15.14 15.94 8.72
CA ILE A 291 15.62 17.12 9.44
C ILE A 291 16.70 17.83 8.62
N ILE A 292 17.71 17.11 8.14
CA ILE A 292 18.80 17.67 7.31
C ILE A 292 18.23 18.33 6.05
N ILE A 293 17.26 17.68 5.37
CA ILE A 293 16.61 18.27 4.19
C ILE A 293 15.92 19.59 4.56
N LEU A 294 15.15 19.63 5.65
CA LEU A 294 14.46 20.84 6.11
C LEU A 294 15.43 21.95 6.51
N GLU A 295 16.50 21.64 7.24
CA GLU A 295 17.54 22.60 7.62
C GLU A 295 18.24 23.18 6.37
N SER A 296 18.53 22.35 5.38
CA SER A 296 19.12 22.80 4.11
C SER A 296 18.18 23.69 3.27
N LEU A 297 16.87 23.64 3.55
CA LEU A 297 15.86 24.55 2.99
C LEU A 297 15.68 25.81 3.86
N GLY A 298 16.45 25.95 4.94
CA GLY A 298 16.43 27.07 5.86
C GLY A 298 15.22 27.07 6.80
N PHE A 299 14.74 25.90 7.21
CA PHE A 299 13.79 25.75 8.31
C PHE A 299 14.53 25.44 9.62
N ARG A 300 13.85 25.60 10.76
CA ARG A 300 14.38 25.30 12.10
C ARG A 300 13.51 24.21 12.76
N PRO A 301 13.59 22.96 12.26
CA PRO A 301 12.76 21.87 12.75
C PRO A 301 13.06 21.54 14.22
N ILE A 302 12.01 21.22 14.97
CA ILE A 302 12.11 20.68 16.33
C ILE A 302 11.59 19.25 16.27
N SER A 303 12.35 18.26 16.74
CA SER A 303 11.92 16.86 16.72
C SER A 303 11.72 16.30 18.12
N ASP A 304 10.72 15.45 18.27
CA ASP A 304 10.59 14.52 19.39
C ASP A 304 10.73 13.06 18.89
N SER A 305 10.37 12.08 19.72
CA SER A 305 10.50 10.66 19.36
C SER A 305 9.59 10.24 18.18
N LYS A 306 8.51 10.97 17.92
CA LYS A 306 7.46 10.57 16.97
C LYS A 306 7.32 11.52 15.78
N VAL A 307 7.63 12.80 15.97
CA VAL A 307 7.34 13.82 14.96
C VAL A 307 8.45 14.86 14.83
N ILE A 308 8.56 15.44 13.63
CA ILE A 308 9.30 16.68 13.33
C ILE A 308 8.27 17.81 13.26
N LYS A 309 8.53 18.96 13.89
CA LYS A 309 7.62 20.11 13.97
C LYS A 309 8.28 21.38 13.42
N LEU A 310 7.51 22.14 12.66
CA LEU A 310 7.77 23.54 12.33
C LEU A 310 6.78 24.39 13.14
N ALA A 311 7.21 24.86 14.31
CA ALA A 311 6.35 25.58 15.25
C ALA A 311 6.56 27.10 15.25
N LYS A 312 7.70 27.57 14.71
CA LYS A 312 7.97 29.01 14.58
C LYS A 312 7.09 29.60 13.48
N ARG A 313 6.56 30.80 13.72
CA ARG A 313 5.67 31.48 12.76
C ARG A 313 6.33 31.68 11.40
N ASP A 314 7.59 32.13 11.37
CA ASP A 314 8.32 32.32 10.11
C ASP A 314 8.46 31.02 9.33
N ASP A 315 8.70 29.91 10.02
CA ASP A 315 8.86 28.60 9.39
C ASP A 315 7.52 28.11 8.81
N ILE A 316 6.40 28.35 9.50
CA ILE A 316 5.06 28.01 8.99
C ILE A 316 4.71 28.88 7.76
N LEU A 317 4.98 30.18 7.82
CA LEU A 317 4.81 31.12 6.70
C LEU A 317 5.64 30.69 5.49
N LYS A 318 6.94 30.45 5.71
CA LYS A 318 7.87 29.96 4.70
C LYS A 318 7.42 28.63 4.12
N TYR A 319 6.96 27.70 4.96
CA TYR A 319 6.44 26.42 4.51
C TYR A 319 5.25 26.62 3.58
N ARG A 320 4.28 27.48 3.93
CA ARG A 320 3.12 27.75 3.06
C ARG A 320 3.48 28.38 1.73
N ASN A 321 4.44 29.31 1.73
CA ASN A 321 4.83 30.07 0.54
C ASN A 321 5.69 29.22 -0.41
N GLU A 322 6.58 28.40 0.14
CA GLU A 322 7.58 27.70 -0.66
C GLU A 322 7.24 26.22 -0.92
N ILE A 323 6.54 25.57 -0.01
CA ILE A 323 6.29 24.12 -0.04
C ILE A 323 4.78 23.85 -0.09
N GLY A 324 4.05 24.12 0.99
CA GLY A 324 2.63 23.77 1.14
C GLY A 324 2.37 22.26 1.06
N PHE A 325 1.10 21.88 1.13
CA PHE A 325 0.66 20.51 0.90
C PHE A 325 0.26 20.30 -0.56
N CYS A 326 0.21 19.05 -1.01
CA CYS A 326 -0.35 18.73 -2.32
C CYS A 326 -1.80 19.25 -2.44
N LYS A 327 -2.15 19.74 -3.64
CA LYS A 327 -3.44 20.40 -3.88
C LYS A 327 -4.61 19.43 -3.65
N LYS A 328 -5.70 19.95 -3.06
CA LYS A 328 -6.97 19.23 -2.81
C LYS A 328 -6.85 18.02 -1.86
N CYS A 329 -5.73 17.87 -1.16
CA CYS A 329 -5.54 16.84 -0.14
C CYS A 329 -6.30 17.20 1.15
N ARG A 330 -7.27 16.35 1.53
CA ARG A 330 -8.17 16.58 2.66
C ARG A 330 -7.60 16.05 3.97
N ILE A 331 -8.03 16.66 5.06
CA ILE A 331 -7.78 16.18 6.41
C ILE A 331 -8.65 14.95 6.66
N SER A 332 -8.02 13.90 7.19
CA SER A 332 -8.69 12.64 7.45
C SER A 332 -9.76 12.77 8.55
N LYS A 333 -10.68 11.80 8.59
CA LYS A 333 -11.72 11.67 9.64
C LYS A 333 -11.20 11.55 11.08
N HIS A 334 -9.89 11.42 11.28
CA HIS A 334 -9.30 11.38 12.61
C HIS A 334 -9.18 12.77 13.25
N SER A 335 -9.30 13.85 12.47
CA SER A 335 -9.40 15.20 13.01
C SER A 335 -10.87 15.56 13.21
N THR A 336 -11.33 15.59 14.47
CA THR A 336 -12.72 15.92 14.80
C THR A 336 -13.12 17.34 14.37
N ASN A 337 -12.18 18.27 14.42
CA ASN A 337 -12.50 19.69 14.23
C ASN A 337 -12.38 20.15 12.76
N TRP A 338 -11.50 19.49 12.00
CA TRP A 338 -11.08 19.94 10.66
C TRP A 338 -11.35 18.90 9.56
N GLN A 339 -12.11 17.84 9.85
CA GLN A 339 -12.53 16.88 8.83
C GLN A 339 -13.24 17.58 7.67
N GLY A 340 -12.89 17.20 6.44
CA GLY A 340 -13.50 17.74 5.23
C GLY A 340 -12.73 18.91 4.61
N TYR A 341 -12.01 19.70 5.41
CA TYR A 341 -11.12 20.76 4.90
C TYR A 341 -9.86 20.17 4.26
N THR A 342 -9.26 20.92 3.34
CA THR A 342 -7.94 20.63 2.80
C THR A 342 -6.84 21.05 3.77
N LYS A 343 -5.69 20.37 3.71
CA LYS A 343 -4.54 20.72 4.55
C LYS A 343 -4.04 22.15 4.31
N ASN A 344 -4.16 22.65 3.07
CA ASN A 344 -3.77 24.03 2.74
C ASN A 344 -4.74 25.07 3.29
N GLU A 345 -6.06 24.81 3.31
CA GLU A 345 -7.02 25.73 3.96
C GLU A 345 -6.72 25.90 5.46
N ILE A 346 -6.43 24.81 6.16
CA ILE A 346 -6.06 24.90 7.58
C ILE A 346 -4.70 25.56 7.79
N LEU A 347 -3.75 25.37 6.87
CA LEU A 347 -2.48 26.07 6.90
C LEU A 347 -2.66 27.59 6.69
N ASP A 348 -3.56 27.99 5.80
CA ASP A 348 -3.92 29.40 5.57
C ASP A 348 -4.60 30.02 6.80
N LEU A 349 -5.51 29.28 7.44
CA LEU A 349 -6.11 29.68 8.72
C LEU A 349 -5.04 29.92 9.79
N VAL A 350 -4.12 28.98 9.98
CA VAL A 350 -3.04 29.08 10.96
C VAL A 350 -2.23 30.37 10.79
N ILE A 351 -1.96 30.77 9.56
CA ILE A 351 -1.22 31.98 9.24
C ILE A 351 -2.01 33.24 9.60
N ARG A 352 -3.34 33.23 9.43
CA ARG A 352 -4.23 34.35 9.74
C ARG A 352 -4.41 34.59 11.25
N ILE A 353 -4.17 33.58 12.09
CA ILE A 353 -4.28 33.73 13.55
C ILE A 353 -3.24 34.75 14.04
N LYS A 354 -3.73 35.84 14.64
CA LYS A 354 -2.93 36.97 15.11
C LYS A 354 -2.44 36.80 16.55
N SER A 355 -3.20 36.11 17.41
CA SER A 355 -2.84 35.85 18.79
C SER A 355 -2.87 34.36 19.10
N TYR A 356 -1.86 33.91 19.85
CA TYR A 356 -1.75 32.54 20.35
C TYR A 356 -2.21 32.40 21.81
N LYS A 357 -2.71 33.50 22.40
CA LYS A 357 -3.34 33.52 23.72
C LYS A 357 -4.68 34.22 23.62
N GLU A 358 -5.74 33.48 23.89
CA GLU A 358 -7.11 33.99 23.76
C GLU A 358 -7.83 33.93 25.10
N ARG A 359 -8.26 35.10 25.57
CA ARG A 359 -9.07 35.26 26.79
C ARG A 359 -10.55 35.48 26.50
N LYS A 360 -10.89 35.78 25.24
CA LYS A 360 -12.25 36.13 24.81
C LYS A 360 -13.21 34.94 24.89
N TYR A 361 -12.70 33.73 24.68
CA TYR A 361 -13.51 32.52 24.55
C TYR A 361 -13.63 31.79 25.88
N LYS A 362 -14.82 31.29 26.19
CA LYS A 362 -15.12 30.49 27.38
C LYS A 362 -14.84 29.01 27.14
N THR A 363 -14.96 28.55 25.90
CA THR A 363 -14.78 27.14 25.56
C THR A 363 -13.88 26.92 24.35
N LYS A 364 -13.29 25.73 24.26
CA LYS A 364 -12.54 25.28 23.08
C LYS A 364 -13.42 25.25 21.82
N GLN A 365 -14.70 24.88 21.97
CA GLN A 365 -15.66 24.81 20.88
C GLN A 365 -15.91 26.19 20.26
N GLU A 366 -16.05 27.24 21.07
CA GLU A 366 -16.19 28.61 20.57
C GLU A 366 -15.00 29.05 19.72
N ILE A 367 -13.77 28.70 20.12
CA ILE A 367 -12.56 28.98 19.33
C ILE A 367 -12.59 28.24 17.99
N VAL A 368 -12.94 26.95 18.02
CA VAL A 368 -13.01 26.11 16.82
C VAL A 368 -14.04 26.67 15.84
N GLU A 369 -15.22 27.08 16.34
CA GLU A 369 -16.28 27.62 15.50
C GLU A 369 -15.91 29.00 14.94
N HIS A 370 -15.31 29.87 15.76
CA HIS A 370 -14.76 31.13 15.27
C HIS A 370 -13.75 30.91 14.14
N PHE A 371 -12.85 29.94 14.28
CA PHE A 371 -11.86 29.64 13.26
C PHE A 371 -12.43 28.97 12.01
N ARG A 372 -13.50 28.18 12.12
CA ARG A 372 -14.22 27.67 10.95
C ARG A 372 -14.81 28.79 10.12
N ASN A 373 -15.34 29.84 10.76
CA ASN A 373 -15.88 31.01 10.07
C ASN A 373 -14.82 31.89 9.40
N LEU A 374 -13.52 31.60 9.57
CA LEU A 374 -12.41 32.31 8.91
C LEU A 374 -11.87 31.57 7.66
N ILE A 375 -12.36 30.35 7.38
CA ILE A 375 -12.02 29.54 6.20
C ILE A 375 -13.09 29.77 5.14
#